data_AF-A0A962AMY7-F1
#
_entry.id   AF-A0A962AMY7-F1
#
_cell.length_a   1.000
_cell.length_b   1.000
_cell.length_c   1.000
_cell.angle_alpha   90.00
_cell.angle_beta   90.00
_cell.angle_gamma   90.00
#
_symmetry.space_group_name_H-M   'P 1'
#
loop_
_entity.id
_entity.type
_entity.pdbx_description
1 polymer ?
#
loop_
_entity_poly.entity_id
_entity_poly.type
_entity_poly.pdbx_seq_one_letter_code
_entity_poly.pdbx_strand_id
1 'polypeptide(L)'
;MRRPEIEGFISIAPPANRFDYSFLAPCPSSGLFVHGDQDRVAPIKEVTPLIEKLKTQKGIVIEHAVIEGANHFFENRVEPLIEEVGAYLDKRLGNPPRVAVPSRRD
;
A
#
# COMPACT_ATOMS: atom_id res chain seq x y z
N MET A 1 9.13 3.24 -11.52
CA MET A 1 9.26 4.54 -10.81
C MET A 1 10.33 5.37 -11.52
N ARG A 2 9.96 6.46 -12.19
CA ARG A 2 10.88 7.23 -13.07
C ARG A 2 11.30 8.60 -12.50
N ARG A 3 10.87 8.92 -11.29
CA ARG A 3 10.99 10.24 -10.65
C ARG A 3 11.79 10.07 -9.36
N PRO A 4 13.07 10.49 -9.31
CA PRO A 4 13.95 10.27 -8.15
C PRO A 4 13.50 11.01 -6.89
N GLU A 5 12.71 12.08 -7.01
CA GLU A 5 12.15 12.83 -5.90
C GLU A 5 10.99 12.11 -5.18
N ILE A 6 10.50 10.98 -5.72
CA ILE A 6 9.46 10.19 -5.05
C ILE A 6 10.12 9.24 -4.05
N GLU A 7 10.06 9.60 -2.77
CA GLU A 7 10.72 8.87 -1.68
C GLU A 7 9.84 7.79 -1.04
N GLY A 8 8.57 7.67 -1.44
CA GLY A 8 7.68 6.64 -0.94
C GLY A 8 6.45 6.44 -1.81
N PHE A 9 5.80 5.29 -1.65
CA PHE A 9 4.55 4.98 -2.32
C PHE A 9 3.61 4.18 -1.41
N ILE A 10 2.32 4.25 -1.73
CA ILE A 10 1.28 3.39 -1.19
C ILE A 10 0.51 2.83 -2.39
N SER A 11 0.38 1.51 -2.47
CA SER A 11 -0.33 0.82 -3.54
C SER A 11 -1.50 0.03 -2.95
N ILE A 12 -2.72 0.46 -3.27
CA ILE A 12 -3.96 -0.10 -2.72
C ILE A 12 -4.59 -1.00 -3.79
N ALA A 13 -4.83 -2.26 -3.43
CA ALA A 13 -5.33 -3.34 -4.29
C ALA A 13 -4.72 -3.38 -5.72
N PRO A 14 -3.39 -3.30 -5.90
CA PRO A 14 -2.79 -3.37 -7.23
C PRO A 14 -3.11 -4.71 -7.94
N PRO A 15 -3.66 -4.65 -9.17
CA PRO A 15 -4.03 -5.84 -9.94
C PRO A 15 -2.82 -6.42 -10.67
N ALA A 16 -1.96 -7.13 -9.92
CA ALA A 16 -0.76 -7.80 -10.43
C ALA A 16 -1.07 -8.96 -11.42
N ASN A 17 -2.32 -9.41 -11.48
CA ASN A 17 -2.83 -10.32 -12.50
C ASN A 17 -3.09 -9.66 -13.86
N ARG A 18 -3.23 -8.33 -13.91
CA ARG A 18 -3.60 -7.58 -15.12
C ARG A 18 -2.46 -6.74 -15.68
N PHE A 19 -1.60 -6.22 -14.81
CA PHE A 19 -0.48 -5.36 -15.21
C PHE A 19 0.86 -5.92 -14.77
N ASP A 20 1.88 -5.66 -15.57
CA ASP A 20 3.25 -6.03 -15.24
C ASP A 20 3.86 -5.00 -14.27
N TYR A 21 4.26 -5.47 -13.09
CA TYR A 21 4.95 -4.69 -12.05
C TYR A 21 6.48 -4.89 -12.05
N SER A 22 7.04 -5.54 -13.08
CA SER A 22 8.49 -5.76 -13.23
C SER A 22 9.30 -4.45 -13.16
N PHE A 23 8.70 -3.32 -13.49
CA PHE A 23 9.30 -1.98 -13.36
C PHE A 23 9.65 -1.56 -11.93
N LEU A 24 9.22 -2.32 -10.92
CA LEU A 24 9.61 -2.18 -9.51
C LEU A 24 10.83 -3.05 -9.15
N ALA A 25 11.54 -3.68 -10.10
CA ALA A 25 12.73 -4.46 -9.82
C ALA A 25 13.96 -3.88 -10.55
N PRO A 26 14.82 -3.08 -9.88
CA PRO A 26 14.75 -2.68 -8.47
C PRO A 26 13.74 -1.54 -8.21
N CYS A 27 13.17 -1.52 -7.01
CA CYS A 27 12.25 -0.50 -6.56
C CYS A 27 13.07 0.60 -5.89
N PRO A 28 12.93 1.88 -6.30
CA PRO A 28 13.81 2.94 -5.81
C PRO A 28 13.42 3.45 -4.42
N SER A 29 12.27 3.06 -3.87
CA SER A 29 11.70 3.70 -2.68
C SER A 29 10.99 2.68 -1.79
N SER A 30 11.03 2.91 -0.47
CA SER A 30 10.23 2.15 0.50
C SER A 30 8.74 2.43 0.30
N GLY A 31 7.88 1.45 0.55
CA GLY A 31 6.44 1.59 0.28
C GLY A 31 5.55 0.62 1.04
N LEU A 32 4.25 0.86 0.92
CA LEU A 32 3.19 0.04 1.49
C LEU A 32 2.32 -0.55 0.36
N PHE A 33 2.05 -1.85 0.46
CA PHE A 33 0.97 -2.51 -0.27
C PHE A 33 -0.20 -2.75 0.69
N VAL A 34 -1.43 -2.49 0.24
CA VAL A 34 -2.65 -2.82 1.00
C VAL A 34 -3.58 -3.64 0.14
N HIS A 35 -4.02 -4.80 0.63
CA HIS A 35 -4.97 -5.68 -0.07
C HIS A 35 -6.11 -6.10 0.84
N GLY A 36 -7.27 -6.39 0.24
CA GLY A 36 -8.32 -7.15 0.90
C GLY A 36 -8.11 -8.65 0.72
N ASP A 37 -8.39 -9.44 1.76
CA ASP A 37 -8.31 -10.91 1.69
C ASP A 37 -9.45 -11.55 0.86
N GLN A 38 -10.55 -10.82 0.65
CA GLN A 38 -11.69 -11.22 -0.18
C GLN A 38 -11.69 -10.53 -1.56
N ASP A 39 -10.57 -9.96 -1.97
CA ASP A 39 -10.42 -9.38 -3.31
C ASP A 39 -10.48 -10.47 -4.39
N ARG A 40 -11.54 -10.42 -5.21
CA ARG A 40 -11.75 -11.32 -6.36
C ARG A 40 -11.31 -10.72 -7.69
N VAL A 41 -11.04 -9.42 -7.74
CA VAL A 41 -10.60 -8.69 -8.94
C VAL A 41 -9.08 -8.76 -9.07
N ALA A 42 -8.38 -8.55 -7.95
CA ALA A 42 -6.93 -8.62 -7.80
C ALA A 42 -6.57 -9.50 -6.59
N PRO A 43 -6.73 -10.84 -6.69
CA PRO A 43 -6.49 -11.72 -5.55
C PRO A 43 -5.08 -11.55 -4.97
N ILE A 44 -4.98 -11.49 -3.64
CA ILE A 44 -3.72 -11.26 -2.91
C ILE A 44 -2.57 -12.16 -3.37
N LYS A 45 -2.86 -13.43 -3.67
CA LYS A 45 -1.89 -14.41 -4.17
C LYS A 45 -1.15 -13.97 -5.44
N GLU A 46 -1.76 -13.10 -6.25
CA GLU A 46 -1.19 -12.60 -7.50
C GLU A 46 -0.12 -11.53 -7.24
N VAL A 47 -0.29 -10.73 -6.17
CA VAL A 47 0.67 -9.69 -5.80
C VAL A 47 1.76 -10.21 -4.84
N THR A 48 1.49 -11.26 -4.06
CA THR A 48 2.43 -11.75 -3.04
C THR A 48 3.82 -12.05 -3.61
N PRO A 49 3.98 -12.75 -4.76
CA PRO A 49 5.31 -13.00 -5.34
C PRO A 49 6.08 -11.72 -5.68
N LEU A 50 5.38 -10.69 -6.16
CA LEU A 50 5.97 -9.38 -6.41
C LEU A 50 6.47 -8.79 -5.08
N ILE A 51 5.62 -8.72 -4.07
CA ILE A 51 5.96 -8.13 -2.76
C ILE A 51 7.17 -8.83 -2.14
N GLU A 52 7.19 -10.16 -2.14
CA GLU A 52 8.32 -10.93 -1.61
C GLU A 52 9.61 -10.68 -2.40
N LYS A 53 9.52 -10.56 -3.73
CA LYS A 53 10.66 -10.14 -4.56
C LYS A 53 11.14 -8.74 -4.19
N LEU A 54 10.25 -7.79 -3.92
CA LEU A 54 10.62 -6.43 -3.54
C LEU A 54 11.27 -6.37 -2.15
N LYS A 55 10.77 -7.15 -1.17
CA LYS A 55 11.33 -7.23 0.20
C LYS A 55 12.78 -7.73 0.24
N THR A 56 13.22 -8.48 -0.76
CA THR A 56 14.60 -8.99 -0.84
C THR A 56 15.62 -7.92 -1.27
N GLN A 57 15.17 -6.78 -1.76
CA GLN A 57 16.03 -5.71 -2.26
C GLN A 57 16.59 -4.88 -1.10
N LYS A 58 17.92 -4.69 -1.09
CA LYS A 58 18.58 -3.89 -0.06
C LYS A 58 18.27 -2.40 -0.24
N GLY A 59 18.18 -1.68 0.88
CA GLY A 59 18.03 -0.22 0.89
C GLY A 59 16.59 0.30 0.87
N ILE A 60 15.59 -0.60 0.80
CA ILE A 60 14.17 -0.25 0.89
C ILE A 60 13.45 -1.14 1.90
N VAL A 61 12.34 -0.63 2.42
CA VAL A 61 11.42 -1.37 3.28
C VAL A 61 10.08 -1.45 2.58
N ILE A 62 9.60 -2.68 2.38
CA ILE A 62 8.31 -2.95 1.73
C ILE A 62 7.40 -3.58 2.77
N GLU A 63 6.34 -2.85 3.11
CA GLU A 63 5.30 -3.29 4.05
C GLU A 63 4.08 -3.78 3.26
N HIS A 64 3.35 -4.74 3.84
CA HIS A 64 2.14 -5.29 3.24
C HIS A 64 1.09 -5.46 4.33
N ALA A 65 -0.02 -4.74 4.20
CA ALA A 65 -1.18 -4.84 5.06
C ALA A 65 -2.30 -5.61 4.33
N VAL A 66 -2.97 -6.48 5.07
CA VAL A 66 -4.12 -7.25 4.57
C VAL A 66 -5.33 -6.91 5.44
N ILE A 67 -6.40 -6.42 4.82
CA ILE A 67 -7.62 -6.03 5.51
C ILE A 67 -8.62 -7.17 5.43
N GLU A 68 -8.93 -7.74 6.59
CA GLU A 68 -9.84 -8.87 6.73
C GLU A 68 -11.27 -8.51 6.30
N GLY A 69 -11.87 -9.38 5.49
CA GLY A 69 -13.20 -9.22 4.93
C GLY A 69 -13.32 -8.11 3.89
N ALA A 70 -12.22 -7.52 3.43
CA ALA A 70 -12.27 -6.48 2.40
C ALA A 70 -12.22 -7.09 0.99
N ASN A 71 -13.12 -6.60 0.13
CA ASN A 71 -13.07 -6.87 -1.31
C ASN A 71 -12.16 -5.83 -2.01
N HIS A 72 -12.09 -5.89 -3.34
CA HIS A 72 -11.28 -4.97 -4.15
C HIS A 72 -11.58 -3.48 -3.89
N PHE A 73 -12.85 -3.18 -3.58
CA PHE A 73 -13.36 -1.83 -3.41
C PHE A 73 -13.33 -1.38 -1.95
N PHE A 74 -12.93 -2.26 -1.03
CA PHE A 74 -12.97 -2.03 0.41
C PHE A 74 -14.36 -1.59 0.91
N GLU A 75 -15.43 -2.10 0.29
CA GLU A 75 -16.81 -1.82 0.70
C GLU A 75 -17.01 -2.20 2.18
N ASN A 76 -17.55 -1.28 2.98
CA ASN A 76 -17.69 -1.41 4.44
C ASN A 76 -16.36 -1.66 5.20
N ARG A 77 -15.22 -1.39 4.56
CA ARG A 77 -13.86 -1.58 5.09
C ARG A 77 -12.95 -0.39 4.79
N VAL A 78 -13.53 0.77 4.46
CA VAL A 78 -12.78 1.99 4.18
C VAL A 78 -12.12 2.53 5.45
N GLU A 79 -12.79 2.47 6.60
CA GLU A 79 -12.24 2.94 7.87
C GLU A 79 -10.97 2.15 8.27
N PRO A 80 -10.97 0.79 8.29
CA PRO A 80 -9.74 0.02 8.46
C PRO A 80 -8.65 0.37 7.44
N LEU A 81 -9.01 0.63 6.18
CA LEU A 81 -8.04 1.03 5.15
C LEU A 81 -7.37 2.36 5.49
N ILE A 82 -8.17 3.35 5.90
CA ILE A 82 -7.66 4.67 6.29
C ILE A 82 -6.79 4.57 7.55
N GLU A 83 -7.16 3.72 8.51
CA GLU A 83 -6.36 3.48 9.72
C GLU A 83 -4.98 2.89 9.38
N GLU A 84 -4.92 1.85 8.55
CA GLU A 84 -3.66 1.22 8.12
C GLU A 84 -2.77 2.19 7.33
N VAL A 85 -3.34 2.88 6.36
CA VAL A 85 -2.63 3.89 5.55
C VAL A 85 -2.12 5.04 6.45
N GLY A 86 -2.95 5.51 7.38
CA GLY A 86 -2.61 6.56 8.32
C GLY A 86 -1.47 6.14 9.25
N ALA A 87 -1.53 4.93 9.82
CA ALA A 87 -0.48 4.39 10.67
C ALA A 87 0.86 4.28 9.93
N TYR A 88 0.83 3.82 8.68
CA TYR A 88 2.03 3.76 7.83
C TYR A 88 2.61 5.16 7.56
N LEU A 89 1.77 6.13 7.19
CA LEU A 89 2.20 7.50 6.93
C LEU A 89 2.76 8.18 8.19
N ASP A 90 2.08 8.06 9.33
CA ASP A 90 2.54 8.59 10.61
C ASP A 90 3.94 8.05 10.92
N LYS A 91 4.14 6.73 10.83
CA LYS A 91 5.45 6.08 11.01
C LYS A 91 6.50 6.62 10.05
N ARG A 92 6.18 6.75 8.76
CA ARG A 92 7.09 7.26 7.72
C ARG A 92 7.49 8.72 7.94
N LEU A 93 6.61 9.53 8.52
CA LEU A 93 6.83 10.94 8.82
C LEU A 93 7.41 11.20 10.22
N GLY A 94 7.78 10.14 10.96
CA GLY A 94 8.37 10.27 12.30
C GLY A 94 7.35 10.52 13.41
N ASN A 95 6.14 9.97 13.28
CA ASN A 95 5.01 10.10 14.21
C ASN A 95 4.71 11.56 14.59
N PRO A 96 4.34 12.40 13.60
CA PRO A 96 3.98 13.78 13.89
C PRO A 96 2.76 13.84 14.82
N PRO A 97 2.63 14.89 15.65
CA PRO A 97 1.43 15.10 16.45
C PRO A 97 0.21 15.21 15.53
N ARG A 98 -0.85 14.45 15.82
CA ARG A 98 -2.08 14.47 15.03
C ARG A 98 -2.76 15.84 15.15
N VAL A 99 -2.81 16.57 14.05
CA VAL A 99 -3.60 17.79 13.91
C VAL A 99 -5.02 17.38 13.54
N ALA A 100 -6.02 17.98 14.21
CA ALA A 100 -7.41 17.74 13.87
C ALA A 100 -7.65 18.08 12.40
N VAL A 101 -8.15 17.10 11.62
CA VAL A 101 -8.54 17.35 10.23
C VAL A 101 -9.73 18.31 10.28
N PRO A 102 -9.66 19.48 9.61
CA PRO A 102 -10.81 20.36 9.55
C PRO A 102 -11.97 19.58 8.89
N SER A 103 -13.12 19.51 9.58
CA SER A 103 -14.33 18.92 9.01
C SER A 103 -14.61 19.64 7.69
N ARG A 104 -14.66 18.90 6.58
CA ARG A 104 -15.19 19.45 5.33
C ARG A 104 -16.58 19.99 5.65
N ARG A 105 -16.79 21.29 5.41
CA ARG A 105 -18.13 21.86 5.42
C ARG A 105 -18.80 21.35 4.15
N ASP A 106 -19.92 20.66 4.31
CA ASP A 106 -20.78 20.22 3.21
C ASP A 106 -21.27 21.40 2.36
#